data_AF-A0A5Q0EL38-F1
#
_entry.id   AF-A0A5Q0EL38-F1
#
_cell.length_a   1.000
_cell.length_b   1.000
_cell.length_c   1.000
_cell.angle_alpha   90.00
_cell.angle_beta   90.00
_cell.angle_gamma   90.00
#
_symmetry.space_group_name_H-M   'P 1'
#
loop_
_entity.id
_entity.type
_entity.pdbx_description
1 polymer ?
#
loop_
_entity_poly.entity_id
_entity_poly.type
_entity_poly.pdbx_seq_one_letter_code
_entity_poly.pdbx_strand_id
1 'polypeptide(L)'
;MTTLTEPQGHDPLPTQAGLYDGASYQPQAKLPAEAMDAMDQGLLSLDWELRIDGCNAAYRRLLDLPQATDYIGRPYRDLLNHLIARGEFFIDDQQGFLDERLHALVQREAFAFERVRPNGKALLVKGTPLPSGGIILTYLDVTEARRARMMLQRNAKATVTAMANFAEHRDTDTGVHVLRVARLVGQTARKLLASGRYPALDEEFIEQVGTASILHDVGKIATPDRILLKNGALTKDEREIMMRHAADGAHLLRQASLAMGQSAYLDLGAEIALSHHEWFDGTGYPQGLAGDDIPLSGKICAVADVFDALTSRRPYKAPWEQERAVDLLHKRCGSQFDPDVVEAFIAFLEEREQVSIVQWRDAFSVGDLHIDEQHSILIDTINQLASAESLRNHNAVLMIIDELASYAAFHFDYEERLMERVGYPQLDGHKQIHQAFVTWVAKLRDEYLTYGRRPLGPRVLDYLSDWLSQHILGEDQRYKDYL
;
A
#
# COMPACT_ATOMS: atom_id res chain seq x y z
N MET A 1 26.49 41.66 -6.69
CA MET A 1 27.45 41.45 -5.59
C MET A 1 26.64 41.31 -4.32
N THR A 2 26.22 40.10 -4.03
CA THR A 2 25.47 39.74 -2.82
C THR A 2 26.12 38.46 -2.33
N THR A 3 26.76 38.54 -1.18
CA THR A 3 27.58 37.52 -0.55
C THR A 3 26.74 36.31 -0.16
N LEU A 4 27.16 35.13 -0.64
CA LEU A 4 26.70 33.83 -0.20
C LEU A 4 27.14 33.62 1.26
N THR A 5 26.18 33.41 2.15
CA THR A 5 26.41 32.91 3.51
C THR A 5 26.71 31.42 3.45
N GLU A 6 27.84 31.03 4.04
CA GLU A 6 28.30 29.65 4.19
C GLU A 6 27.30 28.78 4.99
N PRO A 7 27.23 27.47 4.72
CA PRO A 7 26.43 26.55 5.53
C PRO A 7 27.03 26.44 6.93
N GLN A 8 26.22 26.70 7.96
CA GLN A 8 26.60 26.53 9.36
C GLN A 8 26.99 25.06 9.60
N GLY A 9 28.19 24.86 10.13
CA GLY A 9 28.73 23.54 10.44
C GLY A 9 27.88 22.82 11.49
N HIS A 10 27.74 21.50 11.31
CA HIS A 10 27.20 20.60 12.32
C HIS A 10 27.96 20.78 13.64
N ASP A 11 27.21 21.04 14.72
CA ASP A 11 27.75 21.00 16.08
C ASP A 11 28.38 19.61 16.35
N PRO A 12 29.58 19.55 16.94
CA PRO A 12 30.16 18.30 17.37
C PRO A 12 29.26 17.64 18.44
N LEU A 13 29.17 16.31 18.40
CA LEU A 13 28.49 15.50 19.41
C LEU A 13 28.86 15.99 20.82
N PRO A 14 27.89 16.13 21.75
CA PRO A 14 28.17 16.57 23.10
C PRO A 14 29.20 15.62 23.73
N THR A 15 30.30 16.21 24.17
CA THR A 15 31.35 15.49 24.89
C THR A 15 30.79 14.99 26.22
N GLN A 16 31.04 13.71 26.48
CA GLN A 16 30.66 13.00 27.70
C GLN A 16 31.05 13.79 28.96
N ALA A 17 30.07 14.36 29.66
CA ALA A 17 30.22 14.72 31.06
C ALA A 17 28.82 14.79 31.70
N GLY A 18 28.49 13.79 32.53
CA GLY A 18 27.53 14.06 33.62
C GLY A 18 26.41 13.05 33.91
N LEU A 19 26.36 11.87 33.29
CA LEU A 19 25.39 10.84 33.69
C LEU A 19 26.10 9.48 33.76
N TYR A 20 26.27 8.97 34.99
CA TYR A 20 27.03 7.80 35.46
C TYR A 20 28.49 8.04 35.86
N ASP A 21 28.71 7.96 37.18
CA ASP A 21 30.01 7.84 37.82
C ASP A 21 30.58 6.43 37.55
N GLY A 22 31.72 6.37 36.86
CA GLY A 22 32.42 5.13 36.54
C GLY A 22 32.88 4.33 37.77
N ALA A 23 32.76 4.89 38.98
CA ALA A 23 33.12 4.23 40.23
C ALA A 23 32.21 3.04 40.64
N SER A 24 31.05 2.86 39.99
CA SER A 24 30.12 1.74 40.28
C SER A 24 30.14 0.57 39.29
N TYR A 25 31.04 0.57 38.29
CA TYR A 25 31.18 -0.57 37.37
C TYR A 25 31.76 -1.79 38.10
N GLN A 26 30.90 -2.75 38.45
CA GLN A 26 31.34 -4.09 38.80
C GLN A 26 31.35 -4.95 37.54
N PRO A 27 32.48 -5.60 37.18
CA PRO A 27 32.50 -6.56 36.09
C PRO A 27 31.60 -7.74 36.48
N GLN A 28 30.37 -7.74 35.96
CA GLN A 28 29.50 -8.91 36.04
C GLN A 28 30.06 -10.02 35.16
N ALA A 29 29.83 -11.26 35.58
CA ALA A 29 30.23 -12.45 34.83
C ALA A 29 29.74 -12.35 33.39
N LYS A 30 30.66 -12.32 32.43
CA LYS A 30 30.33 -12.46 31.01
C LYS A 30 29.56 -13.76 30.83
N LEU A 31 28.46 -13.72 30.08
CA LEU A 31 27.78 -14.94 29.65
C LEU A 31 28.83 -15.88 29.02
N PRO A 32 28.92 -17.15 29.46
CA PRO A 32 29.90 -18.08 28.93
C PRO A 32 29.73 -18.19 27.41
N ALA A 33 30.84 -18.09 26.66
CA ALA A 33 30.81 -18.13 25.20
C ALA A 33 30.11 -19.40 24.66
N GLU A 34 30.31 -20.53 25.32
CA GLU A 34 29.64 -21.80 24.99
C GLU A 34 28.11 -21.73 25.15
N ALA A 35 27.63 -21.07 26.21
CA ALA A 35 26.19 -20.89 26.45
C ALA A 35 25.57 -19.94 25.41
N MET A 36 26.31 -18.90 25.00
CA MET A 36 25.86 -17.98 23.95
C MET A 36 25.86 -18.66 22.57
N ASP A 37 26.84 -19.50 22.27
CA ASP A 37 26.96 -20.21 20.98
C ASP A 37 25.96 -21.36 20.84
N ALA A 38 25.42 -21.87 21.95
CA ALA A 38 24.33 -22.86 21.94
C ALA A 38 22.97 -22.25 21.55
N MET A 39 22.84 -20.92 21.50
CA MET A 39 21.60 -20.24 21.11
C MET A 39 21.51 -20.09 19.59
N ASP A 40 20.34 -20.40 19.04
CA ASP A 40 20.03 -20.16 17.62
C ASP A 40 19.81 -18.67 17.30
N GLN A 41 19.52 -17.87 18.32
CA GLN A 41 19.37 -16.42 18.19
C GLN A 41 20.74 -15.74 18.15
N GLY A 42 20.92 -14.79 17.23
CA GLY A 42 22.12 -13.98 17.18
C GLY A 42 22.20 -13.02 18.36
N LEU A 43 23.36 -12.96 19.01
CA LEU A 43 23.65 -12.06 20.12
C LEU A 43 24.88 -11.21 19.80
N LEU A 44 24.75 -9.91 20.07
CA LEU A 44 25.84 -8.95 20.10
C LEU A 44 25.71 -8.15 21.40
N SER A 45 26.75 -8.17 22.22
CA SER A 45 26.83 -7.43 23.48
C SER A 45 27.74 -6.23 23.30
N LEU A 46 27.25 -5.08 23.79
CA LEU A 46 27.97 -3.82 23.81
C LEU A 46 28.12 -3.37 25.27
N ASP A 47 29.30 -2.87 25.61
CA ASP A 47 29.55 -2.28 26.92
C ASP A 47 28.98 -0.85 27.04
N TRP A 48 29.26 -0.20 28.17
CA TRP A 48 28.81 1.15 28.47
C TRP A 48 29.46 2.22 27.55
N GLU A 49 30.59 1.90 26.90
CA GLU A 49 31.23 2.75 25.88
C GLU A 49 30.75 2.42 24.45
N LEU A 50 29.78 1.51 24.29
CA LEU A 50 29.34 0.96 23.01
C LEU A 50 30.46 0.25 22.25
N ARG A 51 31.40 -0.37 22.96
CA ARG A 51 32.38 -1.30 22.37
C ARG A 51 31.84 -2.71 22.42
N ILE A 52 32.19 -3.50 21.42
CA ILE A 52 31.73 -4.87 21.29
C ILE A 52 32.47 -5.74 22.31
N ASP A 53 31.78 -6.29 23.31
CA ASP A 53 32.40 -7.10 24.37
C ASP A 53 32.03 -8.59 24.30
N GLY A 54 31.11 -8.96 23.40
CA GLY A 54 30.79 -10.34 23.04
C GLY A 54 29.87 -10.46 21.81
N CYS A 55 30.00 -11.56 21.05
CA CYS A 55 29.04 -11.95 20.02
C CYS A 55 29.05 -13.48 19.82
N ASN A 56 27.93 -14.06 19.39
CA ASN A 56 27.81 -15.52 19.22
C ASN A 56 27.88 -15.97 17.74
N ALA A 57 27.93 -17.28 17.51
CA ALA A 57 27.98 -17.93 16.21
C ALA A 57 26.74 -17.64 15.36
N ALA A 58 25.56 -17.60 15.99
CA ALA A 58 24.32 -17.29 15.31
C ALA A 58 24.31 -15.86 14.75
N TYR A 59 24.79 -14.85 15.49
CA TYR A 59 24.88 -13.46 15.02
C TYR A 59 25.70 -13.36 13.73
N ARG A 60 26.86 -14.03 13.74
CA ARG A 60 27.78 -14.06 12.59
C ARG A 60 27.14 -14.72 11.37
N ARG A 61 26.49 -15.87 11.56
CA ARG A 61 25.78 -16.59 10.50
C ARG A 61 24.61 -15.78 9.95
N LEU A 62 23.84 -15.13 10.83
CA LEU A 62 22.68 -14.32 10.44
C LEU A 62 23.06 -13.07 9.65
N LEU A 63 24.29 -12.57 9.81
CA LEU A 63 24.82 -11.40 9.09
C LEU A 63 25.90 -11.74 8.08
N ASP A 64 26.18 -13.01 7.81
CA ASP A 64 27.26 -13.43 6.90
C ASP A 64 28.60 -12.72 7.20
N LEU A 65 28.97 -12.65 8.49
CA LEU A 65 30.22 -12.04 8.96
C LEU A 65 31.36 -13.07 9.00
N PRO A 66 32.61 -12.69 8.66
CA PRO A 66 33.79 -13.54 8.87
C PRO A 66 34.06 -13.81 10.37
N GLN A 67 35.02 -14.69 10.70
CA GLN A 67 35.24 -15.17 12.08
C GLN A 67 35.46 -14.03 13.13
N ALA A 68 35.09 -14.32 14.38
CA ALA A 68 34.77 -13.36 15.46
C ALA A 68 35.92 -12.49 16.01
N THR A 69 37.17 -12.81 15.70
CA THR A 69 38.34 -12.21 16.37
C THR A 69 38.65 -10.77 15.97
N ASP A 70 38.00 -10.21 14.94
CA ASP A 70 38.36 -8.88 14.45
C ASP A 70 37.64 -7.73 15.16
N TYR A 71 36.47 -7.95 15.77
CA TYR A 71 35.62 -6.83 16.25
C TYR A 71 35.49 -6.70 17.76
N ILE A 72 35.87 -7.71 18.55
CA ILE A 72 35.84 -7.60 20.03
C ILE A 72 36.77 -6.46 20.47
N GLY A 73 36.27 -5.59 21.35
CA GLY A 73 36.93 -4.38 21.85
C GLY A 73 36.85 -3.16 20.92
N ARG A 74 36.42 -3.34 19.67
CA ARG A 74 36.23 -2.20 18.75
C ARG A 74 34.92 -1.45 19.05
N PRO A 75 34.88 -0.14 18.76
CA PRO A 75 33.63 0.61 18.77
C PRO A 75 32.59 -0.03 17.85
N TYR A 76 31.34 -0.11 18.30
CA TYR A 76 30.23 -0.63 17.48
C TYR A 76 30.04 0.16 16.17
N ARG A 77 30.38 1.45 16.19
CA ARG A 77 30.43 2.33 15.00
C ARG A 77 31.22 1.71 13.85
N ASP A 78 32.36 1.06 14.14
CA ASP A 78 33.20 0.45 13.10
C ASP A 78 32.52 -0.73 12.43
N LEU A 79 31.79 -1.54 13.21
CA LEU A 79 31.00 -2.65 12.67
C LEU A 79 29.84 -2.14 11.82
N LEU A 80 29.14 -1.08 12.27
CA LEU A 80 28.09 -0.45 11.48
C LEU A 80 28.64 0.10 10.15
N ASN A 81 29.76 0.81 10.17
CA ASN A 81 30.41 1.30 8.96
C ASN A 81 30.79 0.16 7.99
N HIS A 82 31.32 -0.95 8.52
CA HIS A 82 31.62 -2.13 7.72
C HIS A 82 30.35 -2.71 7.06
N LEU A 83 29.27 -2.84 7.82
CA LEU A 83 27.97 -3.32 7.32
C LEU A 83 27.37 -2.38 6.26
N ILE A 84 27.48 -1.06 6.46
CA ILE A 84 27.04 -0.05 5.49
C ILE A 84 27.84 -0.17 4.19
N ALA A 85 29.17 -0.24 4.27
CA ALA A 85 30.05 -0.30 3.10
C ALA A 85 29.83 -1.53 2.21
N ARG A 86 29.39 -2.65 2.79
CA ARG A 86 29.02 -3.87 2.05
C ARG A 86 27.55 -3.92 1.61
N GLY A 87 26.81 -2.83 1.79
CA GLY A 87 25.43 -2.70 1.34
C GLY A 87 24.40 -3.48 2.17
N GLU A 88 24.66 -3.72 3.46
CA GLU A 88 23.75 -4.45 4.36
C GLU A 88 22.43 -3.69 4.62
N PHE A 89 22.40 -2.38 4.35
CA PHE A 89 21.27 -1.49 4.59
C PHE A 89 20.83 -0.79 3.29
N PHE A 90 19.52 -0.60 3.12
CA PHE A 90 18.95 0.18 2.02
C PHE A 90 18.74 1.63 2.48
N ILE A 91 19.81 2.41 2.52
CA ILE A 91 19.81 3.79 3.02
C ILE A 91 20.52 4.72 2.04
N ASP A 92 19.88 5.85 1.72
CA ASP A 92 20.46 6.91 0.88
C ASP A 92 21.41 7.80 1.72
N ASP A 93 20.99 8.22 2.92
CA ASP A 93 21.84 8.95 3.88
C ASP A 93 22.49 7.98 4.88
N GLN A 94 23.72 7.57 4.56
CA GLN A 94 24.49 6.65 5.40
C GLN A 94 24.94 7.28 6.73
N GLN A 95 25.24 8.58 6.72
CA GLN A 95 25.80 9.27 7.88
C GLN A 95 24.69 9.59 8.90
N GLY A 96 23.55 10.13 8.44
CA GLY A 96 22.39 10.35 9.29
C GLY A 96 21.88 9.06 9.93
N PHE A 97 21.81 7.97 9.16
CA PHE A 97 21.45 6.65 9.71
C PHE A 97 22.41 6.20 10.81
N LEU A 98 23.73 6.33 10.60
CA LEU A 98 24.73 5.94 11.59
C LEU A 98 24.55 6.74 12.88
N ASP A 99 24.38 8.06 12.77
CA ASP A 99 24.26 8.96 13.90
C ASP A 99 22.95 8.72 14.67
N GLU A 100 21.82 8.52 13.98
CA GLU A 100 20.53 8.15 14.58
C GLU A 100 20.63 6.81 15.34
N ARG A 101 21.25 5.79 14.73
CA ARG A 101 21.41 4.47 15.35
C ARG A 101 22.28 4.52 16.59
N LEU A 102 23.38 5.25 16.56
CA LEU A 102 24.23 5.41 17.72
C LEU A 102 23.55 6.25 18.79
N HIS A 103 22.82 7.30 18.41
CA HIS A 103 22.05 8.12 19.35
C HIS A 103 21.01 7.28 20.11
N ALA A 104 20.24 6.45 19.41
CA ALA A 104 19.26 5.54 20.03
C ALA A 104 19.91 4.58 21.06
N LEU A 105 21.13 4.10 20.79
CA LEU A 105 21.87 3.24 21.72
C LEU A 105 22.40 4.00 22.94
N VAL A 106 22.75 5.28 22.77
CA VAL A 106 23.19 6.16 23.86
C VAL A 106 22.03 6.48 24.82
N GLN A 107 20.78 6.56 24.33
CA GLN A 107 19.61 6.78 25.18
C GLN A 107 19.30 5.61 26.14
N ARG A 108 19.90 4.42 25.89
CA ARG A 108 19.74 3.21 26.74
C ARG A 108 18.29 2.76 26.92
N GLU A 109 17.42 3.05 25.96
CA GLU A 109 16.06 2.57 25.96
C GLU A 109 15.95 1.21 25.25
N ALA A 110 14.97 0.40 25.66
CA ALA A 110 14.66 -0.83 24.97
C ALA A 110 14.00 -0.50 23.62
N PHE A 111 14.43 -1.19 22.55
CA PHE A 111 13.83 -1.03 21.23
C PHE A 111 13.69 -2.37 20.52
N ALA A 112 12.77 -2.43 19.57
CA ALA A 112 12.59 -3.57 18.68
C ALA A 112 12.17 -3.10 17.29
N PHE A 113 12.76 -3.66 16.25
CA PHE A 113 12.34 -3.41 14.88
C PHE A 113 12.64 -4.61 13.97
N GLU A 114 11.78 -4.84 12.98
CA GLU A 114 12.06 -5.79 11.90
C GLU A 114 12.84 -5.09 10.77
N ARG A 115 13.80 -5.78 10.15
CA ARG A 115 14.49 -5.32 8.95
C ARG A 115 14.65 -6.44 7.94
N VAL A 116 14.56 -6.11 6.66
CA VAL A 116 14.84 -7.05 5.57
C VAL A 116 16.25 -6.81 5.05
N ARG A 117 17.05 -7.87 4.98
CA ARG A 117 18.42 -7.86 4.47
C ARG A 117 18.42 -7.91 2.94
N PRO A 118 19.51 -7.51 2.27
CA PRO A 118 19.65 -7.61 0.81
C PRO A 118 19.52 -9.01 0.21
N ASN A 119 19.73 -10.05 1.02
CA ASN A 119 19.54 -11.44 0.59
C ASN A 119 18.12 -11.96 0.83
N GLY A 120 17.18 -11.09 1.23
CA GLY A 120 15.78 -11.46 1.47
C GLY A 120 15.43 -11.94 2.87
N LYS A 121 16.41 -12.15 3.75
CA LYS A 121 16.14 -12.57 5.13
C LYS A 121 15.56 -11.42 5.94
N ALA A 122 14.47 -11.67 6.66
CA ALA A 122 13.92 -10.72 7.61
C ALA A 122 14.48 -11.02 9.01
N LEU A 123 15.10 -10.02 9.64
CA LEU A 123 15.61 -10.12 11.00
C LEU A 123 14.81 -9.21 11.93
N LEU A 124 14.35 -9.77 13.05
CA LEU A 124 13.88 -9.00 14.19
C LEU A 124 15.09 -8.65 15.05
N VAL A 125 15.35 -7.35 15.21
CA VAL A 125 16.43 -6.82 16.04
C VAL A 125 15.83 -6.21 17.30
N LYS A 126 16.29 -6.64 18.47
CA LYS A 126 15.91 -6.03 19.75
C LYS A 126 17.12 -5.59 20.54
N GLY A 127 17.11 -4.35 21.03
CA GLY A 127 18.08 -3.85 21.99
C GLY A 127 17.50 -3.86 23.40
N THR A 128 18.21 -4.49 24.33
CA THR A 128 17.83 -4.56 25.74
C THR A 128 18.95 -3.98 26.60
N PRO A 129 18.73 -2.84 27.30
CA PRO A 129 19.74 -2.26 28.17
C PRO A 129 20.06 -3.21 29.34
N LEU A 130 21.33 -3.24 29.73
CA LEU A 130 21.81 -4.05 30.85
C LEU A 130 21.95 -3.19 32.11
N PRO A 131 21.80 -3.77 33.31
CA PRO A 131 22.11 -3.09 34.56
C PRO A 131 23.55 -2.56 34.64
N SER A 132 24.48 -3.15 33.88
CA SER A 132 25.89 -2.72 33.78
C SER A 132 26.09 -1.43 32.96
N GLY A 133 25.03 -0.85 32.38
CA GLY A 133 25.10 0.28 31.46
C GLY A 133 25.40 -0.11 30.00
N GLY A 134 25.67 -1.39 29.73
CA GLY A 134 25.77 -1.93 28.37
C GLY A 134 24.41 -2.17 27.71
N ILE A 135 24.40 -2.75 26.52
CA ILE A 135 23.19 -3.17 25.81
C ILE A 135 23.42 -4.49 25.07
N ILE A 136 22.45 -5.39 25.13
CA ILE A 136 22.43 -6.61 24.32
C ILE A 136 21.52 -6.40 23.12
N LEU A 137 22.09 -6.61 21.94
CA LEU A 137 21.38 -6.67 20.67
C LEU A 137 21.11 -8.13 20.34
N THR A 138 19.84 -8.47 20.14
CA THR A 138 19.41 -9.81 19.76
C THR A 138 18.86 -9.79 18.33
N TYR A 139 19.17 -10.83 17.57
CA TYR A 139 18.84 -10.97 16.14
C TYR A 139 18.15 -12.32 15.93
N LEU A 140 16.91 -12.28 15.46
CA LEU A 140 16.14 -13.48 15.17
C LEU A 140 15.75 -13.51 13.69
N ASP A 141 16.00 -14.62 13.01
CA ASP A 141 15.46 -14.84 11.66
C ASP A 141 13.95 -15.05 11.76
N VAL A 142 13.19 -14.08 11.27
CA VAL A 142 11.72 -14.09 11.26
C VAL A 142 11.19 -14.20 9.82
N THR A 143 12.02 -14.65 8.87
CA THR A 143 11.66 -14.70 7.45
C THR A 143 10.38 -15.51 7.22
N GLU A 144 10.32 -16.74 7.72
CA GLU A 144 9.16 -17.62 7.53
C GLU A 144 7.92 -17.10 8.28
N ALA A 145 8.08 -16.61 9.50
CA ALA A 145 6.99 -16.02 10.27
C ALA A 145 6.42 -14.76 9.58
N ARG A 146 7.30 -13.90 9.05
CA ARG A 146 6.92 -12.71 8.28
C ARG A 146 6.20 -13.09 6.99
N ARG A 147 6.71 -14.08 6.24
CA ARG A 147 6.05 -14.60 5.03
C ARG A 147 4.67 -15.15 5.34
N ALA A 148 4.53 -15.96 6.39
CA ALA A 148 3.24 -16.48 6.83
C ALA A 148 2.26 -15.37 7.24
N ARG A 149 2.72 -14.37 8.01
CA ARG A 149 1.90 -13.20 8.40
C ARG A 149 1.44 -12.41 7.17
N MET A 150 2.35 -12.10 6.25
CA MET A 150 2.02 -11.40 5.00
C MET A 150 1.05 -12.22 4.14
N MET A 151 1.23 -13.54 4.04
CA MET A 151 0.32 -14.42 3.30
C MET A 151 -1.07 -14.46 3.93
N LEU A 152 -1.18 -14.51 5.26
CA LEU A 152 -2.46 -14.43 5.97
C LEU A 152 -3.17 -13.10 5.71
N GLN A 153 -2.47 -11.97 5.84
CA GLN A 153 -3.02 -10.65 5.53
C GLN A 153 -3.49 -10.55 4.08
N ARG A 154 -2.71 -11.09 3.14
CA ARG A 154 -3.08 -11.15 1.72
C ARG A 154 -4.31 -11.99 1.46
N ASN A 155 -4.37 -13.20 2.03
CA ASN A 155 -5.51 -14.10 1.85
C ASN A 155 -6.78 -13.49 2.45
N ALA A 156 -6.66 -12.82 3.59
CA ALA A 156 -7.77 -12.07 4.19
C ALA A 156 -8.23 -10.95 3.25
N LYS A 157 -7.32 -10.08 2.78
CA LYS A 157 -7.63 -9.02 1.82
C LYS A 157 -8.28 -9.57 0.54
N ALA A 158 -7.70 -10.59 -0.07
CA ALA A 158 -8.23 -11.22 -1.28
C ALA A 158 -9.63 -11.81 -1.08
N THR A 159 -9.88 -12.46 0.06
CA THR A 159 -11.19 -13.01 0.41
C THR A 159 -12.23 -11.88 0.54
N VAL A 160 -11.87 -10.80 1.24
CA VAL A 160 -12.77 -9.66 1.44
C VAL A 160 -13.05 -8.95 0.12
N THR A 161 -12.04 -8.71 -0.72
CA THR A 161 -12.21 -8.15 -2.06
C THR A 161 -13.11 -9.03 -2.93
N ALA A 162 -12.93 -10.36 -2.88
CA ALA A 162 -13.81 -11.29 -3.60
C ALA A 162 -15.27 -11.20 -3.12
N MET A 163 -15.50 -11.10 -1.80
CA MET A 163 -16.85 -10.92 -1.24
C MET A 163 -17.49 -9.59 -1.64
N ALA A 164 -16.72 -8.50 -1.64
CA ALA A 164 -17.21 -7.20 -2.09
C ALA A 164 -17.57 -7.24 -3.58
N ASN A 165 -16.72 -7.88 -4.39
CA ASN A 165 -17.01 -8.13 -5.80
C ASN A 165 -18.29 -8.94 -5.98
N PHE A 166 -18.54 -9.98 -5.17
CA PHE A 166 -19.81 -10.73 -5.26
C PHE A 166 -21.04 -9.87 -5.00
N ALA A 167 -20.96 -8.91 -4.06
CA ALA A 167 -22.05 -7.97 -3.82
C ALA A 167 -22.24 -7.02 -5.01
N GLU A 168 -21.13 -6.55 -5.59
CA GLU A 168 -21.16 -5.61 -6.72
C GLU A 168 -21.63 -6.25 -8.03
N HIS A 169 -21.27 -7.51 -8.31
CA HIS A 169 -21.73 -8.25 -9.51
C HIS A 169 -23.26 -8.47 -9.54
N ARG A 170 -23.97 -8.25 -8.41
CA ARG A 170 -25.44 -8.24 -8.40
C ARG A 170 -26.03 -6.92 -8.90
N ASP A 171 -25.26 -5.84 -8.99
CA ASP A 171 -25.72 -4.49 -9.32
C ASP A 171 -25.07 -3.93 -10.59
N THR A 172 -23.77 -4.19 -10.78
CA THR A 172 -23.02 -3.80 -11.98
C THR A 172 -22.36 -5.02 -12.63
N ASP A 173 -22.14 -4.97 -13.95
CA ASP A 173 -21.58 -6.10 -14.69
C ASP A 173 -20.11 -6.40 -14.33
N THR A 174 -19.44 -5.60 -13.47
CA THR A 174 -18.00 -5.71 -13.27
C THR A 174 -17.52 -5.33 -11.86
N GLY A 175 -16.68 -6.17 -11.24
CA GLY A 175 -15.94 -5.87 -9.99
C GLY A 175 -14.80 -4.86 -10.15
N VAL A 176 -14.76 -4.16 -11.28
CA VAL A 176 -13.70 -3.22 -11.65
C VAL A 176 -13.89 -1.86 -10.96
N HIS A 177 -15.15 -1.47 -10.74
CA HIS A 177 -15.53 -0.24 -10.06
C HIS A 177 -14.90 -0.10 -8.66
N VAL A 178 -15.03 -1.12 -7.80
CA VAL A 178 -14.52 -1.06 -6.42
C VAL A 178 -13.00 -0.88 -6.35
N LEU A 179 -12.27 -1.42 -7.32
CA LEU A 179 -10.81 -1.26 -7.41
C LEU A 179 -10.43 0.18 -7.84
N ARG A 180 -11.19 0.78 -8.75
CA ARG A 180 -10.99 2.19 -9.13
C ARG A 180 -11.28 3.13 -7.98
N VAL A 181 -12.40 2.92 -7.27
CA VAL A 181 -12.74 3.71 -6.08
C VAL A 181 -11.65 3.58 -5.02
N ALA A 182 -11.19 2.37 -4.71
CA ALA A 182 -10.09 2.12 -3.77
C ALA A 182 -8.84 2.95 -4.08
N ARG A 183 -8.46 2.99 -5.35
CA ARG A 183 -7.34 3.76 -5.85
C ARG A 183 -7.57 5.27 -5.72
N LEU A 184 -8.70 5.78 -6.17
CA LEU A 184 -9.07 7.19 -6.09
C LEU A 184 -9.07 7.67 -4.62
N VAL A 185 -9.62 6.86 -3.72
CA VAL A 185 -9.64 7.13 -2.27
C VAL A 185 -8.22 7.21 -1.71
N GLY A 186 -7.38 6.20 -1.97
CA GLY A 186 -6.01 6.16 -1.47
C GLY A 186 -5.15 7.34 -1.95
N GLN A 187 -5.28 7.75 -3.21
CA GLN A 187 -4.51 8.89 -3.75
C GLN A 187 -4.98 10.23 -3.17
N THR A 188 -6.29 10.38 -2.98
CA THR A 188 -6.86 11.58 -2.36
C THR A 188 -6.42 11.71 -0.91
N ALA A 189 -6.41 10.61 -0.16
CA ALA A 189 -5.92 10.58 1.22
C ALA A 189 -4.44 11.01 1.32
N ARG A 190 -3.59 10.60 0.37
CA ARG A 190 -2.18 11.05 0.32
C ARG A 190 -2.06 12.55 0.07
N LYS A 191 -2.86 13.12 -0.84
CA LYS A 191 -2.88 14.57 -1.09
C LYS A 191 -3.32 15.34 0.15
N LEU A 192 -4.31 14.83 0.88
CA LEU A 192 -4.74 15.42 2.14
C LEU A 192 -3.64 15.38 3.20
N LEU A 193 -2.92 14.27 3.36
CA LEU A 193 -1.76 14.19 4.26
C LEU A 193 -0.69 15.22 3.88
N ALA A 194 -0.33 15.29 2.60
CA ALA A 194 0.68 16.23 2.10
C ALA A 194 0.31 17.71 2.31
N SER A 195 -0.99 18.03 2.40
CA SER A 195 -1.45 19.39 2.67
C SER A 195 -1.18 19.87 4.11
N GLY A 196 -0.92 18.96 5.05
CA GLY A 196 -0.70 19.27 6.46
C GLY A 196 -1.95 19.75 7.23
N ARG A 197 -3.12 19.82 6.59
CA ARG A 197 -4.38 20.28 7.21
C ARG A 197 -5.02 19.28 8.17
N TYR A 198 -4.62 18.02 8.10
CA TYR A 198 -5.17 16.93 8.91
C TYR A 198 -4.05 16.22 9.70
N PRO A 199 -3.66 16.75 10.87
CA PRO A 199 -2.55 16.20 11.67
C PRO A 199 -2.82 14.77 12.17
N ALA A 200 -4.08 14.35 12.17
CA ALA A 200 -4.50 13.00 12.57
C ALA A 200 -4.40 11.96 11.46
N LEU A 201 -4.13 12.37 10.20
CA LEU A 201 -3.82 11.42 9.13
C LEU A 201 -2.41 10.88 9.32
N ASP A 202 -2.27 9.56 9.28
CA ASP A 202 -0.99 8.87 9.28
C ASP A 202 -0.88 7.92 8.07
N GLU A 203 0.32 7.35 7.89
CA GLU A 203 0.60 6.39 6.81
C GLU A 203 -0.23 5.11 6.95
N GLU A 204 -0.60 4.71 8.18
CA GLU A 204 -1.42 3.52 8.42
C GLU A 204 -2.85 3.72 7.90
N PHE A 205 -3.46 4.89 8.16
CA PHE A 205 -4.75 5.25 7.59
C PHE A 205 -4.71 5.21 6.06
N ILE A 206 -3.66 5.76 5.44
CA ILE A 206 -3.52 5.79 3.98
C ILE A 206 -3.44 4.39 3.38
N GLU A 207 -2.68 3.49 4.03
CA GLU A 207 -2.56 2.09 3.58
C GLU A 207 -3.90 1.36 3.64
N GLN A 208 -4.74 1.69 4.62
CA GLN A 208 -5.99 0.99 4.88
C GLN A 208 -7.18 1.57 4.12
N VAL A 209 -7.32 2.90 4.04
CA VAL A 209 -8.54 3.59 3.58
C VAL A 209 -8.94 3.23 2.16
N GLY A 210 -7.97 3.14 1.24
CA GLY A 210 -8.25 2.72 -0.14
C GLY A 210 -8.72 1.27 -0.20
N THR A 211 -8.08 0.36 0.53
CA THR A 211 -8.52 -1.04 0.56
C THR A 211 -9.89 -1.18 1.24
N ALA A 212 -10.16 -0.36 2.26
CA ALA A 212 -11.40 -0.43 3.04
C ALA A 212 -12.58 0.11 2.23
N SER A 213 -12.38 1.07 1.34
CA SER A 213 -13.45 1.61 0.50
C SER A 213 -13.98 0.61 -0.53
N ILE A 214 -13.29 -0.51 -0.80
CA ILE A 214 -13.83 -1.64 -1.57
C ILE A 214 -15.15 -2.14 -0.97
N LEU A 215 -15.33 -1.97 0.34
CA LEU A 215 -16.47 -2.45 1.11
C LEU A 215 -17.66 -1.48 1.17
N HIS A 216 -17.56 -0.28 0.59
CA HIS A 216 -18.57 0.77 0.77
C HIS A 216 -19.99 0.29 0.44
N ASP A 217 -20.11 -0.52 -0.61
CA ASP A 217 -21.39 -1.02 -1.14
C ASP A 217 -21.72 -2.47 -0.77
N VAL A 218 -20.96 -3.11 0.14
CA VAL A 218 -21.18 -4.53 0.52
C VAL A 218 -22.60 -4.80 1.04
N GLY A 219 -23.25 -3.78 1.62
CA GLY A 219 -24.61 -3.87 2.13
C GLY A 219 -25.68 -4.08 1.06
N LYS A 220 -25.38 -3.85 -0.23
CA LYS A 220 -26.30 -4.17 -1.35
C LYS A 220 -26.71 -5.64 -1.36
N ILE A 221 -25.92 -6.52 -0.72
CA ILE A 221 -26.30 -7.92 -0.55
C ILE A 221 -27.67 -8.11 0.12
N ALA A 222 -28.06 -7.18 1.01
CA ALA A 222 -29.34 -7.19 1.71
C ALA A 222 -30.49 -6.58 0.87
N THR A 223 -30.19 -5.94 -0.25
CA THR A 223 -31.18 -5.30 -1.12
C THR A 223 -31.90 -6.36 -1.99
N PRO A 224 -33.25 -6.36 -2.05
CA PRO A 224 -34.00 -7.26 -2.92
C PRO A 224 -33.73 -7.02 -4.41
N ASP A 225 -33.58 -8.10 -5.20
CA ASP A 225 -33.30 -8.02 -6.65
C ASP A 225 -34.30 -7.15 -7.42
N ARG A 226 -35.59 -7.21 -7.08
CA ARG A 226 -36.62 -6.39 -7.73
C ARG A 226 -36.41 -4.87 -7.58
N ILE A 227 -35.60 -4.45 -6.60
CA ILE A 227 -35.24 -3.05 -6.34
C ILE A 227 -33.86 -2.78 -6.95
N LEU A 228 -32.88 -3.66 -6.68
CA LEU A 228 -31.50 -3.54 -7.16
C LEU A 228 -31.42 -3.54 -8.69
N LEU A 229 -32.05 -4.53 -9.32
CA LEU A 229 -32.03 -4.75 -10.78
C LEU A 229 -33.16 -4.02 -11.51
N LYS A 230 -33.78 -3.01 -10.88
CA LYS A 230 -34.94 -2.33 -11.48
C LYS A 230 -34.51 -1.44 -12.64
N ASN A 231 -34.97 -1.79 -13.84
CA ASN A 231 -34.83 -0.96 -15.04
C ASN A 231 -35.79 0.24 -15.00
N GLY A 232 -35.40 1.30 -14.29
CA GLY A 232 -36.14 2.57 -14.21
C GLY A 232 -36.00 3.28 -12.87
N ALA A 233 -36.72 4.40 -12.71
CA ALA A 233 -36.68 5.15 -11.46
C ALA A 233 -37.30 4.35 -10.30
N LEU A 234 -36.61 4.36 -9.15
CA LEU A 234 -37.16 3.84 -7.90
C LEU A 234 -38.30 4.74 -7.40
N THR A 235 -39.35 4.14 -6.87
CA THR A 235 -40.36 4.85 -6.06
C THR A 235 -39.74 5.36 -4.76
N LYS A 236 -40.47 6.18 -3.99
CA LYS A 236 -39.98 6.66 -2.68
C LYS A 236 -39.69 5.50 -1.74
N ASP A 237 -40.62 4.57 -1.59
CA ASP A 237 -40.48 3.40 -0.72
C ASP A 237 -39.33 2.48 -1.18
N GLU A 238 -39.17 2.28 -2.49
CA GLU A 238 -38.05 1.50 -3.04
C GLU A 238 -36.70 2.19 -2.80
N ARG A 239 -36.66 3.53 -2.90
CA ARG A 239 -35.47 4.32 -2.57
C ARG A 239 -35.12 4.21 -1.09
N GLU A 240 -36.11 4.27 -0.20
CA GLU A 240 -35.89 4.07 1.24
C GLU A 240 -35.30 2.69 1.55
N ILE A 241 -35.71 1.66 0.81
CA ILE A 241 -35.11 0.32 0.94
C ILE A 241 -33.69 0.31 0.38
N MET A 242 -33.45 0.91 -0.80
CA MET A 242 -32.12 0.99 -1.41
C MET A 242 -31.11 1.72 -0.50
N MET A 243 -31.50 2.83 0.13
CA MET A 243 -30.62 3.62 1.01
C MET A 243 -30.15 2.86 2.26
N ARG A 244 -30.80 1.73 2.60
CA ARG A 244 -30.39 0.91 3.76
C ARG A 244 -29.06 0.20 3.56
N HIS A 245 -28.58 0.02 2.33
CA HIS A 245 -27.31 -0.66 2.07
C HIS A 245 -26.14 -0.05 2.88
N ALA A 246 -26.14 1.27 3.09
CA ALA A 246 -25.12 1.94 3.89
C ALA A 246 -25.12 1.44 5.34
N ALA A 247 -26.28 1.44 5.99
CA ALA A 247 -26.44 0.97 7.36
C ALA A 247 -26.26 -0.55 7.49
N ASP A 248 -26.81 -1.33 6.55
CA ASP A 248 -26.73 -2.79 6.54
C ASP A 248 -25.27 -3.25 6.33
N GLY A 249 -24.54 -2.61 5.40
CA GLY A 249 -23.12 -2.86 5.15
C GLY A 249 -22.27 -2.56 6.40
N ALA A 250 -22.47 -1.39 7.01
CA ALA A 250 -21.78 -1.03 8.24
C ALA A 250 -22.05 -2.02 9.39
N HIS A 251 -23.30 -2.49 9.53
CA HIS A 251 -23.66 -3.48 10.53
C HIS A 251 -22.93 -4.82 10.33
N LEU A 252 -22.95 -5.35 9.10
CA LEU A 252 -22.28 -6.60 8.73
C LEU A 252 -20.77 -6.53 9.00
N LEU A 253 -20.13 -5.43 8.62
CA LEU A 253 -18.69 -5.24 8.80
C LEU A 253 -18.28 -5.13 10.27
N ARG A 254 -19.05 -4.41 11.10
CA ARG A 254 -18.81 -4.34 12.55
C ARG A 254 -18.96 -5.72 13.21
N GLN A 255 -19.94 -6.51 12.80
CA GLN A 255 -20.09 -7.89 13.30
C GLN A 255 -18.88 -8.76 12.93
N ALA A 256 -18.40 -8.67 11.68
CA ALA A 256 -17.22 -9.40 11.24
C ALA A 256 -15.95 -8.95 12.00
N SER A 257 -15.78 -7.64 12.21
CA SER A 257 -14.68 -7.08 13.01
C SER A 257 -14.64 -7.68 14.42
N LEU A 258 -15.79 -7.71 15.10
CA LEU A 258 -15.90 -8.28 16.45
C LEU A 258 -15.58 -9.78 16.47
N ALA A 259 -16.08 -10.55 15.49
CA ALA A 259 -15.82 -11.98 15.40
C ALA A 259 -14.32 -12.31 15.20
N MET A 260 -13.56 -11.40 14.59
CA MET A 260 -12.12 -11.55 14.34
C MET A 260 -11.23 -11.01 15.48
N GLY A 261 -11.81 -10.54 16.59
CA GLY A 261 -11.04 -9.98 17.70
C GLY A 261 -10.62 -8.53 17.50
N GLN A 262 -11.48 -7.74 16.83
CA GLN A 262 -11.27 -6.35 16.37
C GLN A 262 -10.30 -6.25 15.19
N SER A 263 -10.80 -5.69 14.09
CA SER A 263 -10.05 -5.50 12.85
C SER A 263 -10.21 -4.06 12.36
N ALA A 264 -9.15 -3.26 12.51
CA ALA A 264 -9.11 -1.86 12.08
C ALA A 264 -9.57 -1.68 10.62
N TYR A 265 -9.17 -2.59 9.74
CA TYR A 265 -9.60 -2.62 8.35
C TYR A 265 -11.12 -2.74 8.17
N LEU A 266 -11.78 -3.60 8.96
CA LEU A 266 -13.23 -3.83 8.87
C LEU A 266 -14.00 -2.71 9.57
N ASP A 267 -13.45 -2.15 10.65
CA ASP A 267 -14.03 -0.99 11.32
C ASP A 267 -14.00 0.25 10.42
N LEU A 268 -12.89 0.47 9.70
CA LEU A 268 -12.77 1.53 8.70
C LEU A 268 -13.70 1.29 7.52
N GLY A 269 -13.81 0.05 7.03
CA GLY A 269 -14.79 -0.31 6.00
C GLY A 269 -16.23 -0.04 6.45
N ALA A 270 -16.56 -0.32 7.71
CA ALA A 270 -17.88 -0.03 8.27
C ALA A 270 -18.16 1.46 8.40
N GLU A 271 -17.14 2.26 8.74
CA GLU A 271 -17.24 3.72 8.77
C GLU A 271 -17.52 4.27 7.36
N ILE A 272 -16.79 3.81 6.35
CA ILE A 272 -16.99 4.21 4.95
C ILE A 272 -18.39 3.80 4.46
N ALA A 273 -18.79 2.54 4.66
CA ALA A 273 -20.10 2.05 4.26
C ALA A 273 -21.23 2.88 4.88
N LEU A 274 -21.09 3.29 6.14
CA LEU A 274 -22.10 4.10 6.82
C LEU A 274 -22.16 5.56 6.34
N SER A 275 -21.04 6.11 5.84
CA SER A 275 -20.89 7.56 5.67
C SER A 275 -20.63 8.05 4.25
N HIS A 276 -20.35 7.18 3.27
CA HIS A 276 -20.06 7.57 1.88
C HIS A 276 -21.24 8.23 1.13
N HIS A 277 -22.44 8.18 1.71
CA HIS A 277 -23.63 8.88 1.22
C HIS A 277 -24.12 10.03 2.11
N GLU A 278 -23.38 10.35 3.18
CA GLU A 278 -23.58 11.58 3.92
C GLU A 278 -23.12 12.77 3.08
N TRP A 279 -23.85 13.87 3.15
CA TRP A 279 -23.55 15.07 2.36
C TRP A 279 -23.07 16.16 3.30
N PHE A 280 -22.09 16.93 2.87
CA PHE A 280 -21.44 17.96 3.69
C PHE A 280 -22.42 18.97 4.31
N ASP A 281 -23.55 19.24 3.66
CA ASP A 281 -24.64 20.11 4.13
C ASP A 281 -25.64 19.46 5.09
N GLY A 282 -25.49 18.17 5.41
CA GLY A 282 -26.39 17.41 6.29
C GLY A 282 -27.63 16.82 5.62
N THR A 283 -27.78 16.94 4.29
CA THR A 283 -28.95 16.39 3.57
C THR A 283 -28.77 14.97 3.04
N GLY A 284 -27.64 14.33 3.37
CA GLY A 284 -27.32 12.95 3.01
C GLY A 284 -28.01 11.92 3.91
N TYR A 285 -27.55 10.68 3.81
CA TYR A 285 -28.09 9.53 4.56
C TYR A 285 -26.97 8.56 4.96
N PRO A 286 -27.19 7.66 5.94
CA PRO A 286 -28.43 7.37 6.68
C PRO A 286 -28.66 8.18 7.97
N GLN A 287 -27.67 8.92 8.45
CA GLN A 287 -27.71 9.63 9.73
C GLN A 287 -27.93 11.14 9.58
N GLY A 288 -27.65 11.71 8.39
CA GLY A 288 -27.76 13.15 8.15
C GLY A 288 -26.65 13.93 8.85
N LEU A 289 -25.44 13.36 8.85
CA LEU A 289 -24.24 14.00 9.39
C LEU A 289 -23.85 15.18 8.50
N ALA A 290 -23.29 16.24 9.09
CA ALA A 290 -22.91 17.45 8.38
C ALA A 290 -21.47 17.88 8.71
N GLY A 291 -20.79 18.51 7.75
CA GLY A 291 -19.47 19.09 7.93
C GLY A 291 -18.44 18.10 8.49
N ASP A 292 -17.90 18.43 9.67
CA ASP A 292 -16.87 17.66 10.35
C ASP A 292 -17.40 16.46 11.14
N ASP A 293 -18.72 16.33 11.32
CA ASP A 293 -19.31 15.14 11.93
C ASP A 293 -19.24 13.94 10.98
N ILE A 294 -19.07 14.17 9.67
CA ILE A 294 -18.87 13.11 8.68
C ILE A 294 -17.41 12.63 8.76
N PRO A 295 -17.16 11.33 8.99
CA PRO A 295 -15.82 10.80 9.01
C PRO A 295 -15.07 11.07 7.70
N LEU A 296 -13.78 11.43 7.82
CA LEU A 296 -12.96 11.78 6.65
C LEU A 296 -12.90 10.65 5.62
N SER A 297 -12.88 9.39 6.06
CA SER A 297 -12.90 8.20 5.20
C SER A 297 -14.14 8.19 4.29
N GLY A 298 -15.31 8.51 4.82
CA GLY A 298 -16.58 8.67 4.09
C GLY A 298 -16.55 9.85 3.13
N LYS A 299 -16.04 11.01 3.57
CA LYS A 299 -15.90 12.21 2.73
C LYS A 299 -15.04 11.96 1.49
N ILE A 300 -13.91 11.27 1.67
CA ILE A 300 -13.02 10.87 0.57
C ILE A 300 -13.72 9.87 -0.36
N CYS A 301 -14.37 8.85 0.20
CA CYS A 301 -15.07 7.83 -0.59
C CYS A 301 -16.21 8.43 -1.42
N ALA A 302 -16.97 9.38 -0.88
CA ALA A 302 -18.09 10.03 -1.57
C ALA A 302 -17.65 10.75 -2.86
N VAL A 303 -16.52 11.47 -2.81
CA VAL A 303 -15.97 12.15 -4.00
C VAL A 303 -15.49 11.13 -5.02
N ALA A 304 -14.73 10.12 -4.58
CA ALA A 304 -14.18 9.08 -5.44
C ALA A 304 -15.27 8.25 -6.14
N ASP A 305 -16.29 7.83 -5.40
CA ASP A 305 -17.42 7.04 -5.92
C ASP A 305 -18.24 7.83 -6.95
N VAL A 306 -18.61 9.08 -6.63
CA VAL A 306 -19.37 9.91 -7.59
C VAL A 306 -18.56 10.19 -8.84
N PHE A 307 -17.26 10.50 -8.71
CA PHE A 307 -16.41 10.70 -9.87
C PHE A 307 -16.35 9.44 -10.74
N ASP A 308 -16.06 8.28 -10.14
CA ASP A 308 -16.00 7.00 -10.86
C ASP A 308 -17.32 6.69 -11.56
N ALA A 309 -18.46 6.90 -10.88
CA ALA A 309 -19.78 6.67 -11.44
C ALA A 309 -20.11 7.59 -12.63
N LEU A 310 -19.47 8.75 -12.75
CA LEU A 310 -19.64 9.69 -13.86
C LEU A 310 -18.71 9.40 -15.02
N THR A 311 -17.47 9.04 -14.75
CA THR A 311 -16.42 8.85 -15.77
C THR A 311 -16.31 7.41 -16.26
N SER A 312 -16.98 6.46 -15.60
CA SER A 312 -17.00 5.06 -16.03
C SER A 312 -18.19 4.76 -16.94
N ARG A 313 -18.01 3.81 -17.86
CA ARG A 313 -19.09 3.30 -18.72
C ARG A 313 -20.08 2.52 -17.87
N ARG A 314 -21.38 2.77 -18.02
CA ARG A 314 -22.46 1.95 -17.44
C ARG A 314 -23.41 1.48 -18.55
N PRO A 315 -24.11 0.33 -18.42
CA PRO A 315 -24.99 -0.20 -19.47
C PRO A 315 -26.00 0.80 -20.05
N TYR A 316 -26.40 1.80 -19.25
CA TYR A 316 -27.40 2.80 -19.61
C TYR A 316 -26.83 4.22 -19.82
N LYS A 317 -25.51 4.43 -19.71
CA LYS A 317 -24.92 5.77 -19.72
C LYS A 317 -23.48 5.78 -20.25
N ALA A 318 -23.24 6.60 -21.26
CA ALA A 318 -21.89 6.93 -21.72
C ALA A 318 -21.11 7.71 -20.65
N PRO A 319 -19.79 7.48 -20.51
CA PRO A 319 -18.95 8.16 -19.55
C PRO A 319 -18.91 9.64 -19.85
N TRP A 320 -18.76 10.45 -18.80
CA TRP A 320 -18.52 11.88 -18.95
C TRP A 320 -17.03 12.12 -19.20
N GLU A 321 -16.74 13.17 -19.97
CA GLU A 321 -15.40 13.75 -20.02
C GLU A 321 -14.97 14.17 -18.61
N GLN A 322 -13.67 14.01 -18.32
CA GLN A 322 -13.12 14.26 -16.99
C GLN A 322 -13.40 15.70 -16.52
N GLU A 323 -13.23 16.69 -17.40
CA GLU A 323 -13.45 18.11 -17.11
C GLU A 323 -14.90 18.34 -16.67
N ARG A 324 -15.86 17.65 -17.29
CA ARG A 324 -17.27 17.76 -16.92
C ARG A 324 -17.57 17.12 -15.58
N ALA A 325 -16.89 16.03 -15.22
CA ALA A 325 -17.00 15.42 -13.90
C ALA A 325 -16.41 16.35 -12.82
N VAL A 326 -15.22 16.93 -13.09
CA VAL A 326 -14.58 17.93 -12.22
C VAL A 326 -15.46 19.17 -12.01
N ASP A 327 -16.10 19.68 -13.07
CA ASP A 327 -17.07 20.78 -12.98
C ASP A 327 -18.23 20.46 -12.04
N LEU A 328 -18.71 19.21 -12.03
CA LEU A 328 -19.76 18.80 -11.10
C LEU A 328 -19.26 18.79 -9.67
N LEU A 329 -18.06 18.26 -9.42
CA LEU A 329 -17.44 18.26 -8.09
C LEU A 329 -17.32 19.68 -7.56
N HIS A 330 -16.85 20.64 -8.37
CA HIS A 330 -16.83 22.06 -8.01
C HIS A 330 -18.21 22.62 -7.70
N LYS A 331 -19.23 22.33 -8.53
CA LYS A 331 -20.61 22.81 -8.31
C LYS A 331 -21.25 22.26 -7.04
N ARG A 332 -20.84 21.08 -6.60
CA ARG A 332 -21.36 20.41 -5.40
C ARG A 332 -20.45 20.54 -4.18
N CYS A 333 -19.36 21.28 -4.31
CA CYS A 333 -18.47 21.65 -3.22
C CYS A 333 -19.24 22.45 -2.15
N GLY A 334 -19.05 22.10 -0.87
CA GLY A 334 -19.73 22.70 0.27
C GLY A 334 -21.20 22.30 0.45
N SER A 335 -21.78 21.52 -0.48
CA SER A 335 -23.13 20.95 -0.34
C SER A 335 -23.05 19.43 -0.21
N GLN A 336 -22.73 18.73 -1.30
CA GLN A 336 -22.51 17.29 -1.25
C GLN A 336 -21.11 16.97 -0.71
N PHE A 337 -20.09 17.71 -1.17
CA PHE A 337 -18.69 17.34 -0.94
C PHE A 337 -17.97 18.34 -0.05
N ASP A 338 -17.05 17.82 0.76
CA ASP A 338 -16.12 18.62 1.55
C ASP A 338 -15.16 19.38 0.63
N PRO A 339 -15.02 20.72 0.79
CA PRO A 339 -14.11 21.53 -0.01
C PRO A 339 -12.65 21.06 0.00
N ASP A 340 -12.13 20.64 1.15
CA ASP A 340 -10.73 20.23 1.29
C ASP A 340 -10.47 18.93 0.53
N VAL A 341 -11.45 18.01 0.56
CA VAL A 341 -11.40 16.74 -0.17
C VAL A 341 -11.48 16.96 -1.68
N VAL A 342 -12.37 17.85 -2.14
CA VAL A 342 -12.49 18.19 -3.58
C VAL A 342 -11.20 18.80 -4.10
N GLU A 343 -10.61 19.73 -3.36
CA GLU A 343 -9.32 20.34 -3.73
C GLU A 343 -8.20 19.28 -3.83
N ALA A 344 -8.09 18.41 -2.84
CA ALA A 344 -7.09 17.34 -2.84
C ALA A 344 -7.30 16.35 -3.99
N PHE A 345 -8.54 15.99 -4.28
CA PHE A 345 -8.91 15.09 -5.37
C PHE A 345 -8.52 15.68 -6.74
N ILE A 346 -8.83 16.95 -6.98
CA ILE A 346 -8.51 17.64 -8.24
C ILE A 346 -7.00 17.80 -8.40
N ALA A 347 -6.29 18.19 -7.35
CA ALA A 347 -4.83 18.29 -7.38
C ALA A 347 -4.15 16.94 -7.69
N PHE A 348 -4.77 15.83 -7.28
CA PHE A 348 -4.35 14.49 -7.70
C PHE A 348 -4.59 14.23 -9.19
N LEU A 349 -5.77 14.58 -9.73
CA LEU A 349 -6.06 14.39 -11.15
C LEU A 349 -5.12 15.19 -12.05
N GLU A 350 -4.83 16.44 -11.70
CA GLU A 350 -3.91 17.31 -12.45
C GLU A 350 -2.48 16.77 -12.46
N GLU A 351 -1.98 16.23 -11.34
CA GLU A 351 -0.66 15.59 -11.29
C GLU A 351 -0.63 14.33 -12.16
N ARG A 352 -1.71 13.53 -12.15
CA ARG A 352 -1.81 12.32 -12.97
C ARG A 352 -1.66 12.64 -14.46
N GLU A 353 -2.24 13.74 -14.94
CA GLU A 353 -2.12 14.15 -16.34
C GLU A 353 -0.69 14.55 -16.73
N GLN A 354 0.10 15.09 -15.80
CA GLN A 354 1.46 15.56 -16.06
C GLN A 354 2.50 14.43 -16.16
N VAL A 355 2.27 13.30 -15.48
CA VAL A 355 3.24 12.19 -15.35
C VAL A 355 2.92 10.98 -16.25
N SER A 356 1.93 11.12 -17.14
CA SER A 356 1.44 10.00 -17.96
C SER A 356 2.47 9.53 -19.00
N ILE A 357 3.00 8.32 -18.83
CA ILE A 357 3.93 7.67 -19.77
C ILE A 357 3.22 6.97 -20.94
N VAL A 358 1.99 6.51 -20.72
CA VAL A 358 1.11 5.92 -21.73
C VAL A 358 -0.21 6.67 -21.73
N GLN A 359 -0.75 6.96 -22.91
CA GLN A 359 -2.04 7.64 -23.07
C GLN A 359 -2.98 6.72 -23.85
N TRP A 360 -4.28 6.74 -23.52
CA TRP A 360 -5.28 6.04 -24.33
C TRP A 360 -5.23 6.53 -25.78
N ARG A 361 -5.39 5.61 -26.73
CA ARG A 361 -5.49 5.87 -28.17
C ARG A 361 -6.63 5.02 -28.71
N ASP A 362 -7.38 5.53 -29.67
CA ASP A 362 -8.48 4.77 -30.31
C ASP A 362 -8.03 3.41 -30.87
N ALA A 363 -6.75 3.30 -31.24
CA ALA A 363 -6.14 2.04 -31.68
C ALA A 363 -6.12 0.94 -30.61
N PHE A 364 -6.22 1.28 -29.32
CA PHE A 364 -6.31 0.31 -28.22
C PHE A 364 -7.71 -0.28 -28.05
N SER A 365 -8.71 0.26 -28.77
CA SER A 365 -10.06 -0.29 -28.73
C SER A 365 -10.15 -1.60 -29.52
N VAL A 366 -10.57 -2.67 -28.86
CA VAL A 366 -10.91 -3.95 -29.48
C VAL A 366 -12.38 -4.03 -29.87
N GLY A 367 -13.18 -3.02 -29.53
CA GLY A 367 -14.60 -2.92 -29.90
C GLY A 367 -15.55 -3.58 -28.90
N ASP A 368 -15.04 -4.36 -27.95
CA ASP A 368 -15.76 -4.77 -26.74
C ASP A 368 -15.56 -3.70 -25.66
N LEU A 369 -16.67 -3.14 -25.18
CA LEU A 369 -16.66 -2.02 -24.24
C LEU A 369 -16.08 -2.37 -22.87
N HIS A 370 -16.22 -3.63 -22.44
CA HIS A 370 -15.72 -4.09 -21.16
C HIS A 370 -14.20 -4.26 -21.21
N ILE A 371 -13.69 -4.85 -22.29
CA ILE A 371 -12.25 -5.01 -22.52
C ILE A 371 -11.57 -3.65 -22.65
N ASP A 372 -12.15 -2.73 -23.43
CA ASP A 372 -11.61 -1.37 -23.60
C ASP A 372 -11.52 -0.61 -22.26
N GLU A 373 -12.51 -0.77 -21.40
CA GLU A 373 -12.49 -0.18 -20.05
C GLU A 373 -11.38 -0.77 -19.18
N GLN A 374 -11.19 -2.10 -19.23
CA GLN A 374 -10.10 -2.76 -18.52
C GLN A 374 -8.73 -2.31 -19.03
N HIS A 375 -8.52 -2.20 -20.35
CA HIS A 375 -7.29 -1.67 -20.93
C HIS A 375 -6.96 -0.26 -20.44
N SER A 376 -7.96 0.62 -20.33
CA SER A 376 -7.77 1.96 -19.77
C SER A 376 -7.27 1.91 -18.32
N ILE A 377 -7.72 0.94 -17.53
CA ILE A 377 -7.29 0.78 -16.13
C ILE A 377 -5.86 0.29 -16.06
N LEU A 378 -5.45 -0.61 -16.94
CA LEU A 378 -4.06 -1.06 -17.00
C LEU A 378 -3.12 0.10 -17.35
N ILE A 379 -3.47 0.91 -18.36
CA ILE A 379 -2.73 2.14 -18.72
C ILE A 379 -2.58 3.03 -17.49
N ASP A 380 -3.70 3.29 -16.82
CA ASP A 380 -3.76 4.11 -15.63
C ASP A 380 -2.88 3.55 -14.50
N THR A 381 -2.84 2.23 -14.34
CA THR A 381 -2.03 1.53 -13.31
C THR A 381 -0.53 1.64 -13.63
N ILE A 382 -0.16 1.52 -14.90
CA ILE A 382 1.21 1.69 -15.38
C ILE A 382 1.70 3.13 -15.16
N ASN A 383 0.90 4.13 -15.50
CA ASN A 383 1.22 5.54 -15.29
C ASN A 383 1.43 5.86 -13.81
N GLN A 384 0.60 5.28 -12.93
CA GLN A 384 0.76 5.45 -11.49
C GLN A 384 2.00 4.76 -10.95
N LEU A 385 2.34 3.58 -11.47
CA LEU A 385 3.58 2.91 -11.08
C LEU A 385 4.78 3.80 -11.39
N ALA A 386 4.77 4.46 -12.55
CA ALA A 386 5.81 5.41 -12.94
C ALA A 386 5.86 6.63 -12.00
N SER A 387 4.71 7.22 -11.68
CA SER A 387 4.63 8.34 -10.73
C SER A 387 5.10 7.96 -9.32
N ALA A 388 4.62 6.83 -8.78
CA ALA A 388 5.00 6.33 -7.48
C ALA A 388 6.49 5.99 -7.38
N GLU A 389 7.08 5.47 -8.45
CA GLU A 389 8.51 5.20 -8.55
C GLU A 389 9.34 6.50 -8.57
N SER A 390 8.91 7.49 -9.37
CA SER A 390 9.54 8.81 -9.44
C SER A 390 9.53 9.53 -8.08
N LEU A 391 8.43 9.43 -7.34
CA LEU A 391 8.28 10.00 -5.99
C LEU A 391 8.92 9.14 -4.89
N ARG A 392 9.55 8.01 -5.23
CA ARG A 392 10.09 7.01 -4.27
C ARG A 392 9.07 6.57 -3.21
N ASN A 393 7.78 6.53 -3.57
CA ASN A 393 6.72 6.11 -2.66
C ASN A 393 6.60 4.58 -2.66
N HIS A 394 7.40 3.93 -1.82
CA HIS A 394 7.50 2.47 -1.79
C HIS A 394 6.21 1.75 -1.42
N ASN A 395 5.41 2.35 -0.55
CA ASN A 395 4.12 1.80 -0.17
C ASN A 395 3.14 1.86 -1.35
N ALA A 396 3.13 2.98 -2.10
CA ALA A 396 2.35 3.10 -3.34
C ALA A 396 2.79 2.08 -4.39
N VAL A 397 4.10 1.90 -4.60
CA VAL A 397 4.61 0.95 -5.59
C VAL A 397 4.13 -0.48 -5.30
N LEU A 398 4.23 -0.95 -4.06
CA LEU A 398 3.77 -2.29 -3.70
C LEU A 398 2.25 -2.44 -3.89
N MET A 399 1.47 -1.44 -3.49
CA MET A 399 0.03 -1.42 -3.70
C MET A 399 -0.33 -1.51 -5.18
N ILE A 400 0.36 -0.77 -6.04
CA ILE A 400 0.13 -0.75 -7.50
C ILE A 400 0.54 -2.09 -8.14
N ILE A 401 1.61 -2.74 -7.66
CA ILE A 401 1.96 -4.11 -8.10
C ILE A 401 0.86 -5.11 -7.73
N ASP A 402 0.25 -4.98 -6.54
CA ASP A 402 -0.89 -5.80 -6.13
C ASP A 402 -2.15 -5.50 -6.99
N GLU A 403 -2.32 -4.26 -7.43
CA GLU A 403 -3.37 -3.87 -8.39
C GLU A 403 -3.14 -4.50 -9.77
N LEU A 404 -1.90 -4.51 -10.29
CA LEU A 404 -1.56 -5.20 -11.54
C LEU A 404 -1.88 -6.71 -11.48
N ALA A 405 -1.63 -7.34 -10.33
CA ALA A 405 -1.98 -8.75 -10.13
C ALA A 405 -3.50 -8.96 -10.13
N SER A 406 -4.24 -8.05 -9.50
CA SER A 406 -5.70 -8.09 -9.47
C SER A 406 -6.29 -7.86 -10.86
N TYR A 407 -5.78 -6.88 -11.60
CA TYR A 407 -6.12 -6.63 -12.99
C TYR A 407 -5.97 -7.90 -13.83
N ALA A 408 -4.79 -8.52 -13.78
CA ALA A 408 -4.49 -9.72 -14.56
C ALA A 408 -5.48 -10.86 -14.23
N ALA A 409 -5.83 -11.05 -12.96
CA ALA A 409 -6.78 -12.08 -12.57
C ALA A 409 -8.19 -11.87 -13.14
N PHE A 410 -8.70 -10.63 -13.14
CA PHE A 410 -10.07 -10.34 -13.60
C PHE A 410 -10.17 -10.20 -15.12
N HIS A 411 -9.25 -9.45 -15.72
CA HIS A 411 -9.28 -9.15 -17.14
C HIS A 411 -9.04 -10.42 -17.97
N PHE A 412 -8.01 -11.20 -17.63
CA PHE A 412 -7.68 -12.41 -18.38
C PHE A 412 -8.78 -13.48 -18.28
N ASP A 413 -9.39 -13.67 -17.11
CA ASP A 413 -10.52 -14.62 -16.97
C ASP A 413 -11.73 -14.19 -17.80
N TYR A 414 -12.07 -12.89 -17.81
CA TYR A 414 -13.16 -12.38 -18.64
C TYR A 414 -12.88 -12.60 -20.14
N GLU A 415 -11.69 -12.19 -20.58
CA GLU A 415 -11.28 -12.26 -21.97
C GLU A 415 -11.20 -13.71 -22.47
N GLU A 416 -10.62 -14.61 -21.68
CA GLU A 416 -10.54 -16.04 -22.01
C GLU A 416 -11.93 -16.69 -22.11
N ARG A 417 -12.87 -16.34 -21.21
CA ARG A 417 -14.26 -16.83 -21.30
C ARG A 417 -14.99 -16.27 -22.51
N LEU A 418 -14.71 -15.02 -22.88
CA LEU A 418 -15.25 -14.41 -24.10
C LEU A 418 -14.75 -15.16 -25.33
N MET A 419 -13.44 -15.37 -25.44
CA MET A 419 -12.80 -16.16 -26.51
C MET A 419 -13.33 -17.58 -26.60
N GLU A 420 -13.55 -18.24 -25.45
CA GLU A 420 -14.13 -19.58 -25.40
C GLU A 420 -15.57 -19.60 -25.95
N ARG A 421 -16.39 -18.60 -25.58
CA ARG A 421 -17.78 -18.46 -26.08
C ARG A 421 -17.85 -18.22 -27.58
N VAL A 422 -16.91 -17.45 -28.14
CA VAL A 422 -16.88 -17.14 -29.57
C VAL A 422 -16.08 -18.16 -30.39
N GLY A 423 -15.51 -19.18 -29.74
CA GLY A 423 -14.78 -20.28 -30.41
C GLY A 423 -13.45 -19.84 -31.03
N TYR A 424 -12.72 -18.94 -30.38
CA TYR A 424 -11.46 -18.41 -30.89
C TYR A 424 -10.39 -19.52 -31.02
N PRO A 425 -9.81 -19.76 -32.22
CA PRO A 425 -8.97 -20.93 -32.49
C PRO A 425 -7.58 -20.90 -31.82
N GLN A 426 -7.10 -19.72 -31.37
CA GLN A 426 -5.79 -19.56 -30.75
C GLN A 426 -5.88 -19.34 -29.23
N LEU A 427 -7.00 -19.71 -28.60
CA LEU A 427 -7.25 -19.52 -27.17
C LEU A 427 -6.13 -20.08 -26.28
N ASP A 428 -5.59 -21.27 -26.59
CA ASP A 428 -4.52 -21.88 -25.80
C ASP A 428 -3.20 -21.08 -25.85
N GLY A 429 -2.92 -20.43 -26.98
CA GLY A 429 -1.78 -19.52 -27.12
C GLY A 429 -1.98 -18.25 -26.31
N HIS A 430 -3.20 -17.70 -26.34
CA HIS A 430 -3.57 -16.51 -25.56
C HIS A 430 -3.45 -16.74 -24.06
N LYS A 431 -3.95 -17.88 -23.56
CA LYS A 431 -3.80 -18.32 -22.16
C LYS A 431 -2.35 -18.39 -21.71
N GLN A 432 -1.42 -18.76 -22.59
CA GLN A 432 0.01 -18.81 -22.26
C GLN A 432 0.61 -17.40 -22.10
N ILE A 433 0.18 -16.43 -22.92
CA ILE A 433 0.58 -15.03 -22.81
C ILE A 433 0.11 -14.47 -21.45
N HIS A 434 -1.14 -14.72 -21.09
CA HIS A 434 -1.70 -14.32 -19.79
C HIS A 434 -0.95 -14.94 -18.62
N GLN A 435 -0.74 -16.25 -18.65
CA GLN A 435 -0.02 -16.95 -17.59
C GLN A 435 1.42 -16.43 -17.43
N ALA A 436 2.09 -16.06 -18.53
CA ALA A 436 3.41 -15.45 -18.47
C ALA A 436 3.38 -14.08 -17.78
N PHE A 437 2.39 -13.24 -18.08
CA PHE A 437 2.23 -11.94 -17.41
C PHE A 437 1.92 -12.10 -15.91
N VAL A 438 0.98 -12.98 -15.54
CA VAL A 438 0.66 -13.28 -14.12
C VAL A 438 1.90 -13.74 -13.36
N THR A 439 2.68 -14.65 -13.95
CA THR A 439 3.92 -15.16 -13.36
C THR A 439 4.97 -14.06 -13.21
N TRP A 440 5.07 -13.16 -14.19
CA TRP A 440 5.98 -12.03 -14.16
C TRP A 440 5.61 -11.02 -13.05
N VAL A 441 4.33 -10.64 -12.92
CA VAL A 441 3.86 -9.74 -11.85
C VAL A 441 4.12 -10.35 -10.47
N ALA A 442 3.85 -11.64 -10.29
CA ALA A 442 4.11 -12.34 -9.03
C ALA A 442 5.61 -12.30 -8.67
N LYS A 443 6.50 -12.53 -9.66
CA LYS A 443 7.94 -12.44 -9.46
C LYS A 443 8.40 -11.01 -9.15
N LEU A 444 7.91 -10.02 -9.88
CA LEU A 444 8.21 -8.60 -9.64
C LEU A 444 7.88 -8.20 -8.19
N ARG A 445 6.71 -8.63 -7.73
CA ARG A 445 6.23 -8.40 -6.37
C ARG A 445 7.15 -9.03 -5.33
N ASP A 446 7.49 -10.31 -5.51
CA ASP A 446 8.37 -11.02 -4.60
C ASP A 446 9.77 -10.40 -4.56
N GLU A 447 10.31 -10.00 -5.71
CA GLU A 447 11.57 -9.25 -5.79
C GLU A 447 11.48 -7.92 -5.04
N TYR A 448 10.42 -7.15 -5.23
CA TYR A 448 10.24 -5.85 -4.57
C TYR A 448 10.22 -5.96 -3.04
N LEU A 449 9.56 -7.00 -2.52
CA LEU A 449 9.46 -7.29 -1.09
C LEU A 449 10.76 -7.86 -0.51
N THR A 450 11.44 -8.70 -1.28
CA THR A 450 12.66 -9.40 -0.87
C THR A 450 13.85 -8.44 -0.85
N TYR A 451 13.97 -7.57 -1.85
CA TYR A 451 15.12 -6.68 -2.02
C TYR A 451 14.88 -5.25 -1.50
N GLY A 452 13.89 -5.07 -0.62
CA GLY A 452 13.80 -3.92 0.26
C GLY A 452 13.57 -2.57 -0.44
N ARG A 453 12.52 -2.48 -1.27
CA ARG A 453 12.03 -1.20 -1.79
C ARG A 453 13.00 -0.47 -2.73
N ARG A 454 13.88 -1.19 -3.44
CA ARG A 454 14.69 -0.56 -4.51
C ARG A 454 13.79 0.04 -5.59
N PRO A 455 14.22 1.13 -6.26
CA PRO A 455 13.55 1.61 -7.46
C PRO A 455 13.39 0.44 -8.44
N LEU A 456 12.19 0.26 -9.01
CA LEU A 456 11.94 -0.79 -10.00
C LEU A 456 12.84 -0.61 -11.23
N GLY A 457 13.20 0.65 -11.52
CA GLY A 457 14.03 1.04 -12.64
C GLY A 457 13.26 1.08 -13.96
N PRO A 458 13.80 1.79 -14.98
CA PRO A 458 13.13 2.01 -16.26
C PRO A 458 12.76 0.70 -16.96
N ARG A 459 13.55 -0.38 -16.76
CA ARG A 459 13.30 -1.69 -17.36
C ARG A 459 11.92 -2.28 -17.05
N VAL A 460 11.36 -2.03 -15.86
CA VAL A 460 10.05 -2.56 -15.47
C VAL A 460 8.93 -1.77 -16.15
N LEU A 461 9.06 -0.44 -16.16
CA LEU A 461 8.09 0.44 -16.81
C LEU A 461 8.10 0.27 -18.33
N ASP A 462 9.29 0.14 -18.93
CA ASP A 462 9.46 -0.16 -20.35
C ASP A 462 8.82 -1.49 -20.71
N TYR A 463 9.07 -2.55 -19.92
CA TYR A 463 8.45 -3.85 -20.13
C TYR A 463 6.92 -3.79 -20.06
N LEU A 464 6.35 -3.10 -19.07
CA LEU A 464 4.89 -2.96 -18.93
C LEU A 464 4.28 -2.20 -20.10
N SER A 465 4.90 -1.09 -20.52
CA SER A 465 4.46 -0.29 -21.66
C SER A 465 4.55 -1.07 -22.98
N ASP A 466 5.64 -1.80 -23.18
CA ASP A 466 5.85 -2.64 -24.37
C ASP A 466 4.87 -3.82 -24.39
N TRP A 467 4.70 -4.49 -23.25
CA TRP A 467 3.76 -5.62 -23.11
C TRP A 467 2.33 -5.15 -23.39
N LEU A 468 1.88 -4.06 -22.76
CA LEU A 468 0.56 -3.47 -23.01
C LEU A 468 0.35 -3.22 -24.51
N SER A 469 1.33 -2.57 -25.15
CA SER A 469 1.22 -2.21 -26.56
C SER A 469 1.17 -3.44 -27.46
N GLN A 470 1.99 -4.46 -27.18
CA GLN A 470 2.04 -5.70 -27.96
C GLN A 470 0.80 -6.58 -27.73
N HIS A 471 0.32 -6.66 -26.49
CA HIS A 471 -0.87 -7.42 -26.15
C HIS A 471 -2.10 -6.81 -26.80
N ILE A 472 -2.40 -5.53 -26.54
CA ILE A 472 -3.60 -4.89 -27.07
C ILE A 472 -3.55 -4.79 -28.59
N LEU A 473 -2.50 -4.20 -29.16
CA LEU A 473 -2.46 -3.94 -30.62
C LEU A 473 -2.13 -5.18 -31.44
N GLY A 474 -1.51 -6.19 -30.82
CA GLY A 474 -0.99 -7.36 -31.50
C GLY A 474 -1.80 -8.62 -31.28
N GLU A 475 -2.10 -8.95 -30.03
CA GLU A 475 -2.84 -10.17 -29.67
C GLU A 475 -4.34 -9.89 -29.64
N ASP A 476 -4.78 -8.81 -28.98
CA ASP A 476 -6.21 -8.62 -28.72
C ASP A 476 -6.98 -8.15 -29.97
N GLN A 477 -6.32 -7.35 -30.82
CA GLN A 477 -6.86 -7.02 -32.14
C GLN A 477 -7.08 -8.25 -33.03
N ARG A 478 -6.43 -9.41 -32.80
CA ARG A 478 -6.60 -10.60 -33.66
C ARG A 478 -7.91 -11.32 -33.43
N TYR A 479 -8.51 -11.21 -32.25
CA TYR A 479 -9.81 -11.82 -31.98
C TYR A 479 -10.97 -10.82 -32.10
N LYS A 480 -10.69 -9.54 -32.38
CA LYS A 480 -11.70 -8.50 -32.64
C LYS A 480 -12.75 -8.91 -33.67
N ASP A 481 -12.36 -9.60 -34.74
CA ASP A 481 -13.30 -10.08 -35.77
C ASP A 481 -14.27 -11.16 -35.28
N TYR A 482 -14.07 -11.68 -34.06
CA TYR A 482 -14.91 -12.69 -33.40
C TYR A 482 -15.84 -12.10 -32.33
N LEU A 483 -15.64 -10.83 -31.96
CA LEU A 483 -16.50 -10.07 -31.04
C LEU A 483 -17.69 -9.46 -31.78
#